data_AF-A0A382EB18-F1
#
_entry.id   AF-A0A382EB18-F1
#
_cell.length_a   1.000
_cell.length_b   1.000
_cell.length_c   1.000
_cell.angle_alpha   90.00
_cell.angle_beta   90.00
_cell.angle_gamma   90.00
#
_symmetry.space_group_name_H-M   'P 1'
#
loop_
_entity.id
_entity.type
_entity.pdbx_description
1 polymer ?
#
loop_
_entity_poly.entity_id
_entity_poly.type
_entity_poly.pdbx_seq_one_letter_code
_entity_poly.pdbx_strand_id
1 'polypeptide(L)'
;CSVEEPQSEEKAASSADTSSGDTSSGDTSSGDTSSGDPGDNTISLSNLIISELESSLKASTSSRINGSTDLAVQQRVFSTSLNSAQIQSIIQAAKQAVTDSKTDNSTELVVLLPHIIKGSQSKLSSIGLTSSTETIKVIKVIVNSLVKSLNGRNEYLPTSSAETGETATETVLKKITATSVANLDEAGLSSTDVVTASSELLGTIVGSLGLGGISASELGGALDKITVGAVDSLDQISGFDVTSLGDAIYNITGGVTTALGDITVVGFSSDNLPSMVEKVTSGATSALGKISMSGYTSDNLSSMVEQVTSGATGALGRISMDNYTISDLPGMVSNVTAGATSALGQISMTGYSSDNLSTMVSNVTAGAVIGLGNIQMTGYSSDNVSSLITNITSSATSSLSNIVMAGFNSDNISSEIKNGITTGVNAGTLKQPPMLKEITAVPTPTTDNTPSYTFSSNKAGTIAYGGSCSSSTTTAISGSNTVELNSLSNGSYSDCIIKVTDSAGNTGQIKLTSFTVDASSGDSDSGSSDEAPNHIVFSKSIMDPDATQSKDYEESANDVIRTSGGD
;
A
#
# COMPACT_ATOMS: atom_id res chain seq x y z
N CYS A 1 -49.06 -21.63 56.06
CA CYS A 1 -50.45 -21.23 55.75
C CYS A 1 -50.63 -21.33 54.25
N SER A 2 -51.37 -22.36 53.82
CA SER A 2 -52.47 -22.36 52.85
C SER A 2 -52.70 -21.06 52.04
N VAL A 3 -53.06 -21.06 50.75
CA VAL A 3 -53.61 -22.11 49.87
C VAL A 3 -53.84 -21.48 48.46
N GLU A 4 -53.69 -22.33 47.45
CA GLU A 4 -54.39 -22.43 46.14
C GLU A 4 -54.44 -21.30 45.07
N GLU A 5 -54.09 -21.77 43.87
CA GLU A 5 -54.58 -21.44 42.52
C GLU A 5 -56.14 -21.44 42.44
N PRO A 6 -56.76 -20.96 41.34
CA PRO A 6 -57.18 -21.97 40.36
C PRO A 6 -57.17 -21.51 38.90
N GLN A 7 -57.00 -22.52 38.04
CA GLN A 7 -57.43 -22.56 36.64
C GLN A 7 -58.95 -22.59 36.52
N SER A 8 -59.49 -22.15 35.37
CA SER A 8 -60.74 -22.70 34.85
C SER A 8 -60.69 -22.80 33.33
N GLU A 9 -60.85 -24.04 32.89
CA GLU A 9 -61.17 -24.53 31.55
C GLU A 9 -62.51 -24.00 31.00
N GLU A 10 -62.75 -24.31 29.72
CA GLU A 10 -63.99 -24.91 29.18
C GLU A 10 -64.58 -24.10 28.00
N LYS A 11 -65.07 -24.62 26.86
CA LYS A 11 -64.93 -25.84 26.03
C LYS A 11 -65.97 -25.67 24.89
N ALA A 12 -65.71 -26.34 23.77
CA ALA A 12 -66.65 -26.80 22.73
C ALA A 12 -67.44 -25.75 21.91
N ALA A 13 -67.42 -25.72 20.57
CA ALA A 13 -67.52 -26.74 19.50
C ALA A 13 -68.92 -26.77 18.86
N SER A 14 -68.91 -27.21 17.60
CA SER A 14 -70.03 -27.51 16.69
C SER A 14 -70.64 -26.30 15.96
N SER A 15 -70.90 -26.24 14.65
CA SER A 15 -70.65 -27.02 13.43
C SER A 15 -71.93 -26.92 12.58
N ALA A 16 -71.75 -26.81 11.26
CA ALA A 16 -72.71 -27.18 10.21
C ALA A 16 -73.98 -26.29 10.08
N ASP A 17 -74.57 -26.05 8.92
CA ASP A 17 -74.28 -26.26 7.49
C ASP A 17 -75.48 -25.64 6.75
N THR A 18 -75.36 -25.56 5.43
CA THR A 18 -76.43 -25.60 4.40
C THR A 18 -76.85 -24.31 3.69
N SER A 19 -76.72 -24.42 2.35
CA SER A 19 -77.78 -24.21 1.35
C SER A 19 -77.72 -22.94 0.47
N SER A 20 -77.02 -23.11 -0.66
CA SER A 20 -77.49 -22.98 -2.05
C SER A 20 -78.75 -22.17 -2.42
N GLY A 21 -78.61 -21.38 -3.49
CA GLY A 21 -79.62 -20.99 -4.50
C GLY A 21 -78.91 -20.24 -5.65
N ASP A 22 -78.76 -20.83 -6.85
CA ASP A 22 -79.62 -20.73 -8.06
C ASP A 22 -79.65 -19.29 -8.67
N THR A 23 -79.53 -18.97 -9.97
CA THR A 23 -79.64 -19.66 -11.27
C THR A 23 -79.07 -18.75 -12.38
N SER A 24 -78.54 -19.36 -13.46
CA SER A 24 -78.61 -19.06 -14.93
C SER A 24 -78.79 -17.61 -15.46
N SER A 25 -78.28 -17.14 -16.62
CA SER A 25 -77.82 -17.79 -17.88
C SER A 25 -77.42 -16.71 -18.92
N GLY A 26 -76.51 -17.09 -19.85
CA GLY A 26 -76.36 -16.58 -21.23
C GLY A 26 -75.49 -15.33 -21.40
N ASP A 27 -74.68 -15.13 -22.43
CA ASP A 27 -74.34 -15.86 -23.65
C ASP A 27 -73.06 -15.18 -24.23
N THR A 28 -72.35 -15.88 -25.11
CA THR A 28 -71.40 -15.42 -26.17
C THR A 28 -69.89 -15.74 -26.07
N SER A 29 -69.53 -16.65 -26.99
CA SER A 29 -68.31 -16.84 -27.79
C SER A 29 -66.90 -16.63 -27.19
N SER A 30 -66.26 -17.78 -26.94
CA SER A 30 -64.93 -18.20 -27.45
C SER A 30 -63.89 -17.12 -27.81
N GLY A 31 -62.88 -17.00 -26.95
CA GLY A 31 -61.53 -16.55 -27.28
C GLY A 31 -60.55 -17.27 -26.37
N ASP A 32 -59.78 -18.18 -26.95
CA ASP A 32 -58.65 -18.86 -26.32
C ASP A 32 -57.60 -17.83 -25.90
N THR A 33 -57.34 -17.69 -24.59
CA THR A 33 -56.08 -17.14 -24.10
C THR A 33 -55.56 -18.02 -22.97
N SER A 34 -54.52 -18.76 -23.32
CA SER A 34 -53.58 -19.43 -22.45
C SER A 34 -53.38 -18.67 -21.13
N SER A 35 -53.41 -19.43 -20.03
CA SER A 35 -52.82 -19.05 -18.76
C SER A 35 -51.32 -18.76 -18.94
N GLY A 36 -51.01 -17.51 -19.29
CA GLY A 36 -49.70 -16.92 -19.08
C GLY A 36 -49.66 -16.41 -17.65
N ASP A 37 -49.19 -17.27 -16.75
CA ASP A 37 -48.58 -16.81 -15.50
C ASP A 37 -47.51 -15.75 -15.87
N PRO A 38 -47.59 -14.50 -15.38
CA PRO A 38 -46.53 -13.54 -15.61
C PRO A 38 -45.33 -14.00 -14.79
N GLY A 39 -44.48 -14.80 -15.44
CA GLY A 39 -43.24 -15.33 -14.89
C GLY A 39 -42.44 -14.24 -14.20
N ASP A 40 -42.13 -14.53 -12.94
CA ASP A 40 -41.19 -13.84 -12.08
C ASP A 40 -39.84 -13.66 -12.80
N ASN A 41 -39.69 -12.53 -13.50
CA ASN A 41 -38.46 -12.10 -14.17
C ASN A 41 -37.52 -11.37 -13.19
N THR A 42 -37.50 -11.73 -11.91
CA THR A 42 -36.50 -11.20 -10.98
C THR A 42 -35.16 -11.90 -11.22
N ILE A 43 -34.18 -11.13 -11.74
CA ILE A 43 -32.80 -11.62 -11.88
C ILE A 43 -32.27 -11.86 -10.46
N SER A 44 -31.84 -13.10 -10.15
CA SER A 44 -31.24 -13.42 -8.85
C SER A 44 -30.02 -12.53 -8.57
N LEU A 45 -29.78 -12.22 -7.30
CA LEU A 45 -28.65 -11.38 -6.88
C LEU A 45 -27.31 -11.92 -7.39
N SER A 46 -27.13 -13.24 -7.35
CA SER A 46 -25.97 -13.94 -7.90
C SER A 46 -25.75 -13.65 -9.40
N ASN A 47 -26.80 -13.72 -10.21
CA ASN A 47 -26.74 -13.44 -11.65
C ASN A 47 -26.47 -11.95 -11.93
N LEU A 48 -27.02 -11.05 -11.11
CA LEU A 48 -26.75 -9.61 -11.23
C LEU A 48 -25.26 -9.30 -11.01
N ILE A 49 -24.67 -9.80 -9.92
CA ILE A 49 -23.25 -9.59 -9.60
C ILE A 49 -22.34 -10.21 -10.68
N ILE A 50 -22.67 -11.40 -11.17
CA ILE A 50 -21.89 -12.05 -12.23
C ILE A 50 -21.99 -11.26 -13.55
N SER A 51 -23.13 -10.64 -13.85
CA SER A 51 -23.28 -9.76 -15.02
C SER A 51 -22.45 -8.46 -14.88
N GLU A 52 -22.32 -7.92 -13.67
CA GLU A 52 -21.44 -6.79 -13.37
C GLU A 52 -19.97 -7.18 -13.58
N LEU A 53 -19.57 -8.36 -13.09
CA LEU A 53 -18.25 -8.93 -13.32
C LEU A 53 -17.95 -9.09 -14.82
N GLU A 54 -18.89 -9.63 -15.60
CA GLU A 54 -18.74 -9.76 -17.05
C GLU A 54 -18.52 -8.40 -17.72
N SER A 55 -19.27 -7.38 -17.29
CA SER A 55 -19.15 -6.02 -17.79
C SER A 55 -17.79 -5.41 -17.46
N SER A 56 -17.29 -5.63 -16.23
CA SER A 56 -15.96 -5.19 -15.80
C SER A 56 -14.84 -5.86 -16.60
N LEU A 57 -14.93 -7.18 -16.83
CA LEU A 57 -13.97 -7.93 -17.65
C LEU A 57 -13.96 -7.44 -19.10
N LYS A 58 -15.14 -7.22 -19.71
CA LYS A 58 -15.24 -6.65 -21.07
C LYS A 58 -14.64 -5.25 -21.12
N ALA A 59 -14.97 -4.39 -20.16
CA ALA A 59 -14.44 -3.03 -20.09
C ALA A 59 -12.90 -3.02 -20.02
N SER A 60 -12.30 -3.97 -19.28
CA SER A 60 -10.84 -4.07 -19.13
C SER A 60 -10.05 -4.37 -20.41
N THR A 61 -10.74 -4.77 -21.50
CA THR A 61 -10.13 -5.07 -22.81
C THR A 61 -10.25 -3.92 -23.81
N SER A 62 -10.90 -2.81 -23.42
CA SER A 62 -11.21 -1.70 -24.33
C SER A 62 -9.97 -0.90 -24.72
N SER A 63 -9.76 -0.73 -26.04
CA SER A 63 -8.65 0.04 -26.61
C SER A 63 -8.65 1.53 -26.23
N ARG A 64 -9.79 2.08 -25.80
CA ARG A 64 -9.88 3.46 -25.30
C ARG A 64 -9.11 3.66 -23.98
N ILE A 65 -8.92 2.61 -23.19
CA ILE A 65 -8.13 2.65 -21.95
C ILE A 65 -6.64 2.63 -22.31
N ASN A 66 -6.24 1.82 -23.30
CA ASN A 66 -4.86 1.71 -23.78
C ASN A 66 -4.29 2.98 -24.44
N GLY A 67 -5.12 3.99 -24.73
CA GLY A 67 -4.70 5.27 -25.33
C GLY A 67 -5.01 6.51 -24.50
N SER A 68 -5.54 6.37 -23.28
CA SER A 68 -5.90 7.51 -22.42
C SER A 68 -4.68 8.03 -21.64
N THR A 69 -4.43 9.34 -21.66
CA THR A 69 -3.43 10.02 -20.83
C THR A 69 -3.99 10.52 -19.49
N ASP A 70 -5.29 10.32 -19.25
CA ASP A 70 -5.96 10.74 -18.02
C ASP A 70 -5.74 9.68 -16.92
N LEU A 71 -4.93 10.03 -15.92
CA LEU A 71 -4.61 9.17 -14.78
C LEU A 71 -5.85 8.78 -13.98
N ALA A 72 -6.88 9.63 -13.89
CA ALA A 72 -8.11 9.30 -13.16
C ALA A 72 -8.97 8.24 -13.89
N VAL A 73 -8.80 8.10 -15.21
CA VAL A 73 -9.42 7.05 -16.03
C VAL A 73 -8.60 5.75 -15.95
N GLN A 74 -7.26 5.83 -15.93
CA GLN A 74 -6.38 4.66 -15.77
C GLN A 74 -6.48 4.05 -14.37
N GLN A 75 -6.61 4.86 -13.33
CA GLN A 75 -6.75 4.41 -11.93
C GLN A 75 -8.10 3.72 -11.66
N ARG A 76 -9.09 3.86 -12.58
CA ARG A 76 -10.43 3.25 -12.44
C ARG A 76 -10.68 2.03 -13.33
N VAL A 77 -9.84 1.76 -14.33
CA VAL A 77 -10.04 0.64 -15.27
C VAL A 77 -8.72 -0.08 -15.57
N PHE A 78 -8.59 -1.30 -15.06
CA PHE A 78 -7.46 -2.18 -15.38
C PHE A 78 -7.46 -2.52 -16.87
N SER A 79 -6.26 -2.65 -17.45
CA SER A 79 -6.09 -3.11 -18.82
C SER A 79 -5.64 -4.57 -18.85
N THR A 80 -6.43 -5.43 -19.49
CA THR A 80 -6.13 -6.86 -19.68
C THR A 80 -6.07 -7.22 -21.16
N SER A 81 -5.43 -8.34 -21.49
CA SER A 81 -5.36 -8.94 -22.82
C SER A 81 -6.36 -10.08 -23.01
N LEU A 82 -7.43 -10.12 -22.24
CA LEU A 82 -8.45 -11.16 -22.34
C LEU A 82 -9.17 -11.10 -23.70
N ASN A 83 -9.48 -12.28 -24.25
CA ASN A 83 -10.39 -12.40 -25.37
C ASN A 83 -11.81 -12.81 -24.91
N SER A 84 -12.79 -12.69 -25.80
CA SER A 84 -14.19 -12.99 -25.48
C SER A 84 -14.42 -14.42 -24.97
N ALA A 85 -13.70 -15.42 -25.48
CA ALA A 85 -13.84 -16.80 -25.04
C ALA A 85 -13.28 -17.03 -23.63
N GLN A 86 -12.16 -16.36 -23.30
CA GLN A 86 -11.60 -16.36 -21.95
C GLN A 86 -12.55 -15.69 -20.95
N ILE A 87 -13.13 -14.54 -21.30
CA ILE A 87 -14.14 -13.87 -20.46
C ILE A 87 -15.32 -14.80 -20.19
N GLN A 88 -15.88 -15.42 -21.23
CA GLN A 88 -17.00 -16.36 -21.06
C GLN A 88 -16.61 -17.58 -20.21
N SER A 89 -15.36 -18.04 -20.28
CA SER A 89 -14.88 -19.16 -19.46
C SER A 89 -14.81 -18.79 -17.98
N ILE A 90 -14.36 -17.58 -17.65
CA ILE A 90 -14.34 -17.05 -16.28
C ILE A 90 -15.77 -16.94 -15.74
N ILE A 91 -16.68 -16.36 -16.52
CA ILE A 91 -18.08 -16.17 -16.11
C ILE A 91 -18.82 -17.49 -15.91
N GLN A 92 -18.58 -18.48 -16.77
CA GLN A 92 -19.14 -19.82 -16.59
C GLN A 92 -18.62 -20.49 -15.32
N ALA A 93 -17.34 -20.36 -15.01
CA ALA A 93 -16.76 -20.91 -13.79
C ALA A 93 -17.33 -20.23 -12.53
N ALA A 94 -17.56 -18.91 -12.57
CA ALA A 94 -18.23 -18.18 -11.49
C ALA A 94 -19.65 -18.70 -11.24
N LYS A 95 -20.45 -18.87 -12.31
CA LYS A 95 -21.81 -19.43 -12.22
C LYS A 95 -21.79 -20.85 -11.65
N GLN A 96 -20.92 -21.69 -12.18
CA GLN A 96 -20.78 -23.08 -11.72
C GLN A 96 -20.43 -23.15 -10.24
N ALA A 97 -19.51 -22.30 -9.76
CA ALA A 97 -19.13 -22.28 -8.34
C ALA A 97 -20.26 -21.86 -7.40
N VAL A 98 -21.16 -20.96 -7.83
CA VAL A 98 -22.36 -20.58 -7.07
C VAL A 98 -23.37 -21.73 -7.05
N THR A 99 -23.55 -22.43 -8.16
CA THR A 99 -24.45 -23.59 -8.26
C THR A 99 -23.94 -24.79 -7.44
N ASP A 100 -22.65 -25.09 -7.52
CA ASP A 100 -22.04 -26.20 -6.79
C ASP A 100 -22.09 -25.98 -5.27
N SER A 101 -21.99 -24.72 -4.83
CA SER A 101 -22.16 -24.38 -3.41
C SER A 101 -23.62 -24.29 -2.97
N LYS A 102 -24.58 -24.41 -3.90
CA LYS A 102 -26.03 -24.30 -3.66
C LYS A 102 -26.42 -22.93 -3.09
N THR A 103 -25.75 -21.88 -3.55
CA THR A 103 -25.97 -20.51 -3.08
C THR A 103 -26.69 -19.64 -4.11
N ASP A 104 -27.21 -20.22 -5.20
CA ASP A 104 -27.82 -19.48 -6.31
C ASP A 104 -28.95 -18.54 -5.88
N ASN A 105 -29.72 -18.96 -4.88
CA ASN A 105 -30.86 -18.24 -4.32
C ASN A 105 -30.52 -17.46 -3.03
N SER A 106 -29.25 -17.43 -2.62
CA SER A 106 -28.84 -16.67 -1.45
C SER A 106 -29.02 -15.17 -1.70
N THR A 107 -29.50 -14.47 -0.69
CA THR A 107 -29.63 -13.00 -0.69
C THR A 107 -28.51 -12.33 0.09
N GLU A 108 -27.54 -13.07 0.60
CA GLU A 108 -26.48 -12.53 1.45
C GLU A 108 -25.16 -12.41 0.69
N LEU A 109 -24.62 -11.19 0.60
CA LEU A 109 -23.34 -10.93 -0.08
C LEU A 109 -22.16 -11.63 0.59
N VAL A 110 -22.19 -11.76 1.92
CA VAL A 110 -21.21 -12.51 2.73
C VAL A 110 -21.09 -13.97 2.26
N VAL A 111 -22.19 -14.55 1.74
CA VAL A 111 -22.25 -15.93 1.25
C VAL A 111 -21.87 -16.00 -0.23
N LEU A 112 -22.41 -15.10 -1.06
CA LEU A 112 -22.26 -15.16 -2.52
C LEU A 112 -20.85 -14.82 -3.03
N LEU A 113 -20.27 -13.71 -2.54
CA LEU A 113 -19.05 -13.15 -3.13
C LEU A 113 -17.84 -14.09 -3.05
N PRO A 114 -17.60 -14.82 -1.93
CA PRO A 114 -16.52 -15.82 -1.87
C PRO A 114 -16.61 -16.89 -2.98
N HIS A 115 -17.81 -17.40 -3.27
CA HIS A 115 -17.97 -18.43 -4.30
C HIS A 115 -17.72 -17.89 -5.72
N ILE A 116 -18.15 -16.66 -5.99
CA ILE A 116 -17.88 -15.97 -7.27
C ILE A 116 -16.37 -15.76 -7.46
N ILE A 117 -15.65 -15.33 -6.40
CA ILE A 117 -14.19 -15.15 -6.41
C ILE A 117 -13.50 -16.47 -6.73
N LYS A 118 -13.79 -17.51 -5.93
CA LYS A 118 -13.17 -18.83 -6.06
C LYS A 118 -13.35 -19.40 -7.46
N GLY A 119 -14.60 -19.42 -7.96
CA GLY A 119 -14.91 -19.91 -9.30
C GLY A 119 -14.17 -19.15 -10.40
N SER A 120 -14.14 -17.82 -10.30
CA SER A 120 -13.49 -16.96 -11.30
C SER A 120 -11.97 -17.12 -11.31
N GLN A 121 -11.34 -17.15 -10.13
CA GLN A 121 -9.89 -17.17 -9.98
C GLN A 121 -9.28 -18.55 -10.26
N SER A 122 -9.87 -19.64 -9.76
CA SER A 122 -9.38 -20.99 -10.05
C SER A 122 -9.42 -21.31 -11.54
N LYS A 123 -10.28 -20.63 -12.32
CA LYS A 123 -10.34 -20.83 -13.76
C LYS A 123 -9.10 -20.30 -14.48
N LEU A 124 -8.42 -19.29 -13.93
CA LEU A 124 -7.34 -18.55 -14.59
C LEU A 124 -6.14 -19.42 -14.96
N SER A 125 -5.83 -20.44 -14.16
CA SER A 125 -4.75 -21.40 -14.42
C SER A 125 -4.93 -22.20 -15.72
N SER A 126 -6.16 -22.29 -16.24
CA SER A 126 -6.53 -23.16 -17.39
C SER A 126 -7.00 -22.42 -18.64
N ILE A 127 -7.05 -21.07 -18.63
CA ILE A 127 -7.59 -20.28 -19.76
C ILE A 127 -6.52 -19.75 -20.71
N GLY A 128 -5.25 -20.13 -20.51
CA GLY A 128 -4.15 -19.75 -21.39
C GLY A 128 -3.78 -18.27 -21.32
N LEU A 129 -3.62 -17.73 -20.11
CA LEU A 129 -3.05 -16.39 -19.93
C LEU A 129 -1.55 -16.37 -20.24
N THR A 130 -1.04 -15.20 -20.61
CA THR A 130 0.30 -15.03 -21.20
C THR A 130 1.43 -14.95 -20.16
N SER A 131 1.13 -14.62 -18.90
CA SER A 131 2.11 -14.45 -17.82
C SER A 131 1.43 -14.32 -16.45
N SER A 132 2.19 -14.50 -15.36
CA SER A 132 1.75 -14.19 -13.99
C SER A 132 1.28 -12.74 -13.84
N THR A 133 1.93 -11.78 -14.51
CA THR A 133 1.51 -10.37 -14.55
C THR A 133 0.11 -10.21 -15.14
N GLU A 134 -0.20 -10.93 -16.22
CA GLU A 134 -1.53 -10.90 -16.83
C GLU A 134 -2.57 -11.56 -15.91
N THR A 135 -2.23 -12.68 -15.27
CA THR A 135 -3.07 -13.31 -14.25
C THR A 135 -3.40 -12.34 -13.10
N ILE A 136 -2.40 -11.62 -12.57
CA ILE A 136 -2.58 -10.63 -11.51
C ILE A 136 -3.51 -9.50 -11.95
N LYS A 137 -3.35 -8.98 -13.18
CA LYS A 137 -4.26 -7.94 -13.73
C LYS A 137 -5.71 -8.41 -13.79
N VAL A 138 -5.96 -9.65 -14.23
CA VAL A 138 -7.31 -10.22 -14.30
C VAL A 138 -7.89 -10.41 -12.90
N ILE A 139 -7.10 -10.88 -11.93
CA ILE A 139 -7.49 -10.99 -10.52
C ILE A 139 -7.91 -9.62 -9.95
N LYS A 140 -7.15 -8.56 -10.24
CA LYS A 140 -7.49 -7.19 -9.83
C LYS A 140 -8.82 -6.71 -10.41
N VAL A 141 -9.12 -7.03 -11.68
CA VAL A 141 -10.44 -6.75 -12.28
C VAL A 141 -11.56 -7.47 -11.54
N ILE A 142 -11.39 -8.77 -11.27
CA ILE A 142 -12.39 -9.60 -10.59
C ILE A 142 -12.71 -8.98 -9.23
N VAL A 143 -11.71 -8.73 -8.40
CA VAL A 143 -11.94 -8.29 -7.02
C VAL A 143 -12.44 -6.84 -6.96
N ASN A 144 -11.91 -5.93 -7.78
CA ASN A 144 -12.45 -4.58 -7.89
C ASN A 144 -13.94 -4.58 -8.28
N SER A 145 -14.34 -5.45 -9.21
CA SER A 145 -15.75 -5.57 -9.59
C SER A 145 -16.61 -5.97 -8.40
N LEU A 146 -16.15 -6.93 -7.58
CA LEU A 146 -16.93 -7.45 -6.46
C LEU A 146 -16.95 -6.51 -5.26
N VAL A 147 -15.88 -5.75 -5.01
CA VAL A 147 -15.89 -4.65 -4.02
C VAL A 147 -16.87 -3.57 -4.45
N LYS A 148 -16.88 -3.18 -5.73
CA LYS A 148 -17.86 -2.23 -6.28
C LYS A 148 -19.30 -2.71 -6.15
N SER A 149 -19.53 -4.01 -6.28
CA SER A 149 -20.85 -4.61 -6.10
C SER A 149 -21.42 -4.45 -4.68
N LEU A 150 -20.65 -4.00 -3.69
CA LEU A 150 -21.19 -3.68 -2.35
C LEU A 150 -22.01 -2.38 -2.35
N ASN A 151 -21.73 -1.46 -3.28
CA ASN A 151 -22.32 -0.12 -3.25
C ASN A 151 -23.84 -0.16 -3.45
N GLY A 152 -24.57 0.46 -2.52
CA GLY A 152 -26.04 0.51 -2.54
C GLY A 152 -26.72 -0.83 -2.20
N ARG A 153 -25.98 -1.82 -1.69
CA ARG A 153 -26.49 -3.18 -1.42
C ARG A 153 -26.54 -3.54 0.07
N ASN A 154 -26.65 -2.56 0.95
CA ASN A 154 -26.67 -2.77 2.41
C ASN A 154 -27.82 -3.69 2.87
N GLU A 155 -28.93 -3.76 2.13
CA GLU A 155 -30.04 -4.68 2.39
C GLU A 155 -29.63 -6.17 2.29
N TYR A 156 -28.58 -6.48 1.54
CA TYR A 156 -28.01 -7.82 1.36
C TYR A 156 -26.83 -8.09 2.31
N LEU A 157 -26.64 -7.22 3.31
CA LEU A 157 -25.66 -7.31 4.39
C LEU A 157 -26.36 -7.19 5.76
N PRO A 158 -27.27 -8.11 6.10
CA PRO A 158 -27.93 -8.05 7.40
C PRO A 158 -26.92 -8.27 8.53
N THR A 159 -27.20 -7.71 9.70
CA THR A 159 -26.32 -7.84 10.88
C THR A 159 -26.11 -9.28 11.32
N SER A 160 -27.03 -10.20 10.98
CA SER A 160 -26.91 -11.65 11.20
C SER A 160 -25.79 -12.30 10.39
N SER A 161 -25.36 -11.69 9.27
CA SER A 161 -24.25 -12.18 8.47
C SER A 161 -22.88 -11.76 9.01
N ALA A 162 -22.85 -10.91 10.04
CA ALA A 162 -21.61 -10.42 10.62
C ALA A 162 -20.94 -11.47 11.50
N GLU A 163 -19.63 -11.60 11.39
CA GLU A 163 -18.84 -12.39 12.33
C GLU A 163 -18.75 -11.68 13.69
N THR A 164 -18.46 -12.44 14.75
CA THR A 164 -18.47 -11.90 16.13
C THR A 164 -17.49 -10.75 16.28
N GLY A 165 -18.00 -9.60 16.73
CA GLY A 165 -17.19 -8.39 16.94
C GLY A 165 -16.95 -7.57 15.66
N GLU A 166 -17.68 -7.84 14.58
CA GLU A 166 -17.56 -7.16 13.29
C GLU A 166 -18.92 -6.65 12.80
N THR A 167 -18.91 -5.72 11.85
CA THR A 167 -20.08 -5.37 11.04
C THR A 167 -20.23 -6.34 9.86
N ALA A 168 -21.40 -6.35 9.21
CA ALA A 168 -21.60 -7.15 8.00
C ALA A 168 -20.71 -6.68 6.84
N THR A 169 -20.50 -5.35 6.73
CA THR A 169 -19.58 -4.73 5.76
C THR A 169 -18.12 -5.14 5.99
N GLU A 170 -17.69 -5.10 7.25
CA GLU A 170 -16.37 -5.60 7.67
C GLU A 170 -16.19 -7.08 7.34
N THR A 171 -17.20 -7.90 7.65
CA THR A 171 -17.18 -9.35 7.42
C THR A 171 -17.09 -9.66 5.93
N VAL A 172 -17.87 -8.98 5.08
CA VAL A 172 -17.83 -9.24 3.63
C VAL A 172 -16.49 -8.82 3.03
N LEU A 173 -15.92 -7.67 3.43
CA LEU A 173 -14.60 -7.23 2.96
C LEU A 173 -13.48 -8.18 3.40
N LYS A 174 -13.55 -8.68 4.65
CA LYS A 174 -12.65 -9.72 5.14
C LYS A 174 -12.72 -10.97 4.26
N LYS A 175 -13.94 -11.47 4.00
CA LYS A 175 -14.13 -12.69 3.20
C LYS A 175 -13.74 -12.51 1.74
N ILE A 176 -14.02 -11.37 1.11
CA ILE A 176 -13.54 -11.04 -0.23
C ILE A 176 -12.01 -11.14 -0.27
N THR A 177 -11.35 -10.50 0.68
CA THR A 177 -9.88 -10.44 0.74
C THR A 177 -9.29 -11.82 1.00
N ALA A 178 -9.74 -12.51 2.05
CA ALA A 178 -9.26 -13.82 2.44
C ALA A 178 -9.45 -14.87 1.33
N THR A 179 -10.65 -14.90 0.72
CA THR A 179 -10.93 -15.86 -0.37
C THR A 179 -10.05 -15.58 -1.59
N SER A 180 -9.82 -14.30 -1.90
CA SER A 180 -9.00 -13.94 -3.04
C SER A 180 -7.51 -14.24 -2.83
N VAL A 181 -6.99 -14.04 -1.62
CA VAL A 181 -5.58 -14.31 -1.30
C VAL A 181 -5.33 -15.82 -1.20
N ALA A 182 -6.22 -16.56 -0.53
CA ALA A 182 -6.14 -18.02 -0.40
C ALA A 182 -6.19 -18.78 -1.74
N ASN A 183 -6.65 -18.15 -2.82
CA ASN A 183 -6.88 -18.78 -4.11
C ASN A 183 -5.90 -18.28 -5.20
N LEU A 184 -4.83 -17.60 -4.82
CA LEU A 184 -3.81 -17.08 -5.75
C LEU A 184 -2.97 -18.20 -6.38
N ASP A 185 -2.63 -19.24 -5.63
CA ASP A 185 -1.93 -20.44 -6.14
C ASP A 185 -2.83 -21.24 -7.10
N GLU A 186 -4.11 -21.38 -6.79
CA GLU A 186 -5.12 -22.00 -7.65
C GLU A 186 -5.36 -21.21 -8.97
N ALA A 187 -5.07 -19.91 -8.96
CA ALA A 187 -5.06 -19.08 -10.17
C ALA A 187 -3.82 -19.33 -11.06
N GLY A 188 -2.90 -20.20 -10.64
CA GLY A 188 -1.71 -20.60 -11.37
C GLY A 188 -0.47 -19.74 -11.07
N LEU A 189 -0.47 -18.99 -9.96
CA LEU A 189 0.68 -18.19 -9.54
C LEU A 189 1.69 -19.03 -8.75
N SER A 190 2.98 -18.78 -8.98
CA SER A 190 4.05 -19.36 -8.17
C SER A 190 4.11 -18.73 -6.77
N SER A 191 4.76 -19.36 -5.80
CA SER A 191 4.87 -18.79 -4.45
C SER A 191 5.51 -17.39 -4.43
N THR A 192 6.48 -17.13 -5.29
CA THR A 192 7.08 -15.79 -5.46
C THR A 192 6.12 -14.79 -6.08
N ASP A 193 5.31 -15.23 -7.06
CA ASP A 193 4.31 -14.37 -7.68
C ASP A 193 3.14 -14.07 -6.73
N VAL A 194 2.79 -15.00 -5.85
CA VAL A 194 1.76 -14.81 -4.81
C VAL A 194 2.13 -13.63 -3.90
N VAL A 195 3.40 -13.50 -3.47
CA VAL A 195 3.84 -12.37 -2.63
C VAL A 195 3.55 -11.04 -3.33
N THR A 196 3.89 -10.93 -4.61
CA THR A 196 3.63 -9.72 -5.42
C THR A 196 2.13 -9.51 -5.64
N ALA A 197 1.42 -10.59 -5.97
CA ALA A 197 -0.02 -10.56 -6.24
C ALA A 197 -0.83 -10.13 -5.02
N SER A 198 -0.50 -10.63 -3.83
CA SER A 198 -1.16 -10.25 -2.57
C SER A 198 -1.05 -8.74 -2.33
N SER A 199 0.14 -8.15 -2.47
CA SER A 199 0.32 -6.71 -2.31
C SER A 199 -0.51 -5.90 -3.34
N GLU A 200 -0.46 -6.26 -4.62
CA GLU A 200 -1.19 -5.54 -5.67
C GLU A 200 -2.72 -5.67 -5.57
N LEU A 201 -3.18 -6.86 -5.17
CA LEU A 201 -4.58 -7.18 -4.94
C LEU A 201 -5.14 -6.33 -3.80
N LEU A 202 -4.43 -6.26 -2.68
CA LEU A 202 -4.84 -5.46 -1.53
C LEU A 202 -4.87 -3.98 -1.86
N GLY A 203 -3.88 -3.48 -2.61
CA GLY A 203 -3.93 -2.11 -3.09
C GLY A 203 -5.16 -1.82 -3.95
N THR A 204 -5.55 -2.80 -4.78
CA THR A 204 -6.79 -2.72 -5.57
C THR A 204 -8.04 -2.70 -4.69
N ILE A 205 -8.13 -3.56 -3.68
CA ILE A 205 -9.27 -3.60 -2.76
C ILE A 205 -9.40 -2.26 -2.03
N VAL A 206 -8.30 -1.78 -1.46
CA VAL A 206 -8.23 -0.54 -0.67
C VAL A 206 -8.60 0.68 -1.52
N GLY A 207 -8.01 0.83 -2.70
CA GLY A 207 -8.35 1.93 -3.62
C GLY A 207 -9.80 1.88 -4.12
N SER A 208 -10.46 0.71 -4.06
CA SER A 208 -11.84 0.53 -4.51
C SER A 208 -12.90 0.80 -3.43
N LEU A 209 -12.51 1.03 -2.17
CA LEU A 209 -13.46 1.15 -1.05
C LEU A 209 -14.46 2.30 -1.24
N GLY A 210 -14.02 3.45 -1.76
CA GLY A 210 -14.93 4.56 -2.07
C GLY A 210 -15.97 4.21 -3.13
N LEU A 211 -15.60 3.40 -4.13
CA LEU A 211 -16.53 2.93 -5.17
C LEU A 211 -17.44 1.80 -4.66
N GLY A 212 -17.01 1.07 -3.62
CA GLY A 212 -17.80 0.08 -2.89
C GLY A 212 -18.81 0.68 -1.91
N GLY A 213 -18.90 2.02 -1.81
CA GLY A 213 -19.84 2.70 -0.93
C GLY A 213 -19.41 2.78 0.54
N ILE A 214 -18.14 2.54 0.83
CA ILE A 214 -17.59 2.61 2.20
C ILE A 214 -17.45 4.08 2.62
N SER A 215 -18.03 4.44 3.76
CA SER A 215 -17.93 5.78 4.33
C SER A 215 -16.62 6.00 5.11
N ALA A 216 -16.25 7.26 5.35
CA ALA A 216 -15.06 7.60 6.15
C ALA A 216 -15.12 7.02 7.58
N SER A 217 -16.31 6.88 8.18
CA SER A 217 -16.49 6.27 9.50
C SER A 217 -16.31 4.74 9.50
N GLU A 218 -16.55 4.08 8.37
CA GLU A 218 -16.40 2.63 8.23
C GLU A 218 -14.97 2.26 7.80
N LEU A 219 -14.21 3.21 7.27
CA LEU A 219 -12.91 2.98 6.64
C LEU A 219 -11.91 2.28 7.58
N GLY A 220 -11.84 2.70 8.83
CA GLY A 220 -10.91 2.10 9.80
C GLY A 220 -11.21 0.62 10.06
N GLY A 221 -12.48 0.26 10.21
CA GLY A 221 -12.91 -1.13 10.37
C GLY A 221 -12.69 -1.95 9.09
N ALA A 222 -13.02 -1.38 7.94
CA ALA A 222 -12.76 -2.00 6.64
C ALA A 222 -11.26 -2.33 6.45
N LEU A 223 -10.37 -1.38 6.71
CA LEU A 223 -8.91 -1.56 6.56
C LEU A 223 -8.34 -2.61 7.53
N ASP A 224 -8.79 -2.59 8.78
CA ASP A 224 -8.44 -3.61 9.77
C ASP A 224 -8.79 -5.01 9.22
N LYS A 225 -10.03 -5.18 8.74
CA LYS A 225 -10.52 -6.49 8.29
C LYS A 225 -10.02 -6.95 6.93
N ILE A 226 -9.72 -6.04 6.01
CA ILE A 226 -8.99 -6.36 4.77
C ILE A 226 -7.62 -6.92 5.13
N THR A 227 -6.90 -6.24 6.03
CA THR A 227 -5.56 -6.68 6.42
C THR A 227 -5.60 -8.00 7.20
N VAL A 228 -6.57 -8.18 8.10
CA VAL A 228 -6.81 -9.45 8.79
C VAL A 228 -7.07 -10.56 7.78
N GLY A 229 -8.03 -10.36 6.86
CA GLY A 229 -8.38 -11.38 5.87
C GLY A 229 -7.20 -11.79 4.98
N ALA A 230 -6.35 -10.83 4.61
CA ALA A 230 -5.16 -11.12 3.81
C ALA A 230 -4.11 -11.95 4.57
N VAL A 231 -3.77 -11.56 5.81
CA VAL A 231 -2.73 -12.25 6.59
C VAL A 231 -3.21 -13.62 7.08
N ASP A 232 -4.47 -13.70 7.54
CA ASP A 232 -5.11 -14.94 8.03
C ASP A 232 -5.25 -16.02 6.96
N SER A 233 -5.28 -15.65 5.67
CA SER A 233 -5.43 -16.60 4.55
C SER A 233 -4.11 -17.12 3.97
N LEU A 234 -2.96 -16.61 4.43
CA LEU A 234 -1.66 -17.02 3.89
C LEU A 234 -1.31 -18.49 4.17
N ASP A 235 -1.88 -19.08 5.21
CA ASP A 235 -1.68 -20.50 5.55
C ASP A 235 -2.44 -21.47 4.64
N GLN A 236 -3.35 -20.95 3.80
CA GLN A 236 -4.10 -21.73 2.81
C GLN A 236 -3.36 -21.87 1.47
N ILE A 237 -2.26 -21.14 1.28
CA ILE A 237 -1.52 -21.11 0.03
C ILE A 237 -0.53 -22.27 -0.03
N SER A 238 -0.64 -23.09 -1.07
CA SER A 238 0.22 -24.25 -1.25
C SER A 238 1.67 -23.84 -1.51
N GLY A 239 2.61 -24.48 -0.82
CA GLY A 239 4.05 -24.27 -1.02
C GLY A 239 4.62 -23.05 -0.29
N PHE A 240 3.84 -22.38 0.57
CA PHE A 240 4.36 -21.38 1.49
C PHE A 240 5.07 -22.03 2.68
N ASP A 241 6.24 -21.48 3.02
CA ASP A 241 6.98 -21.76 4.24
C ASP A 241 7.09 -20.50 5.11
N VAL A 242 7.70 -20.61 6.29
CA VAL A 242 7.83 -19.49 7.25
C VAL A 242 8.63 -18.31 6.65
N THR A 243 9.58 -18.57 5.74
CA THR A 243 10.34 -17.51 5.06
C THR A 243 9.46 -16.75 4.08
N SER A 244 8.74 -17.47 3.21
CA SER A 244 7.79 -16.90 2.25
C SER A 244 6.65 -16.16 2.96
N LEU A 245 6.24 -16.63 4.14
CA LEU A 245 5.26 -15.97 5.00
C LEU A 245 5.75 -14.58 5.45
N GLY A 246 7.01 -14.48 5.90
CA GLY A 246 7.61 -13.21 6.30
C GLY A 246 7.62 -12.19 5.17
N ASP A 247 8.05 -12.61 3.98
CA ASP A 247 8.05 -11.76 2.78
C ASP A 247 6.63 -11.34 2.38
N ALA A 248 5.66 -12.25 2.46
CA ALA A 248 4.25 -11.95 2.19
C ALA A 248 3.70 -10.91 3.18
N ILE A 249 3.95 -11.05 4.48
CA ILE A 249 3.49 -10.11 5.51
C ILE A 249 4.11 -8.72 5.32
N TYR A 250 5.41 -8.64 5.03
CA TYR A 250 6.09 -7.38 4.71
C TYR A 250 5.43 -6.68 3.52
N ASN A 251 5.18 -7.42 2.43
CA ASN A 251 4.60 -6.86 1.21
C ASN A 251 3.11 -6.52 1.38
N ILE A 252 2.34 -7.32 2.12
CA ILE A 252 0.92 -7.04 2.42
C ILE A 252 0.80 -5.74 3.20
N THR A 253 1.53 -5.61 4.30
CA THR A 253 1.45 -4.43 5.16
C THR A 253 1.93 -3.18 4.43
N GLY A 254 3.07 -3.26 3.74
CA GLY A 254 3.55 -2.14 2.93
C GLY A 254 2.66 -1.79 1.74
N GLY A 255 2.06 -2.80 1.10
CA GLY A 255 1.11 -2.64 -0.02
C GLY A 255 -0.16 -1.92 0.41
N VAL A 256 -0.80 -2.37 1.49
CA VAL A 256 -1.99 -1.72 2.07
C VAL A 256 -1.66 -0.31 2.53
N THR A 257 -0.55 -0.10 3.23
CA THR A 257 -0.13 1.24 3.67
C THR A 257 0.07 2.20 2.50
N THR A 258 0.68 1.75 1.40
CA THR A 258 0.86 2.59 0.19
C THR A 258 -0.49 2.94 -0.44
N ALA A 259 -1.38 1.95 -0.53
CA ALA A 259 -2.69 2.10 -1.16
C ALA A 259 -3.64 3.01 -0.38
N LEU A 260 -3.32 3.39 0.86
CA LEU A 260 -4.05 4.45 1.57
C LEU A 260 -4.04 5.77 0.78
N GLY A 261 -3.00 6.04 -0.02
CA GLY A 261 -2.97 7.21 -0.91
C GLY A 261 -3.99 7.16 -2.04
N ASP A 262 -4.45 5.96 -2.43
CA ASP A 262 -5.39 5.75 -3.54
C ASP A 262 -6.87 5.82 -3.14
N ILE A 263 -7.17 5.95 -1.83
CA ILE A 263 -8.55 5.94 -1.33
C ILE A 263 -9.26 7.24 -1.73
N THR A 264 -10.36 7.10 -2.47
CA THR A 264 -11.23 8.22 -2.87
C THR A 264 -12.55 8.25 -2.08
N VAL A 265 -12.48 8.25 -0.75
CA VAL A 265 -13.65 8.31 0.15
C VAL A 265 -13.89 9.76 0.57
N VAL A 266 -15.13 10.24 0.46
CA VAL A 266 -15.49 11.60 0.92
C VAL A 266 -15.24 11.72 2.42
N GLY A 267 -14.45 12.72 2.83
CA GLY A 267 -14.07 12.96 4.22
C GLY A 267 -12.75 12.29 4.64
N PHE A 268 -12.12 11.50 3.77
CA PHE A 268 -10.78 10.96 3.99
C PHE A 268 -9.70 11.95 3.55
N SER A 269 -8.67 12.15 4.37
CA SER A 269 -7.58 13.13 4.12
C SER A 269 -6.31 12.78 4.93
N SER A 270 -5.25 13.57 4.76
CA SER A 270 -4.00 13.44 5.52
C SER A 270 -4.20 13.52 7.04
N ASP A 271 -5.26 14.18 7.52
CA ASP A 271 -5.53 14.35 8.96
C ASP A 271 -5.96 13.05 9.66
N ASN A 272 -6.69 12.18 8.95
CA ASN A 272 -7.18 10.91 9.47
C ASN A 272 -6.35 9.71 8.99
N LEU A 273 -5.45 9.92 8.03
CA LEU A 273 -4.49 8.94 7.53
C LEU A 273 -3.68 8.22 8.65
N PRO A 274 -3.18 8.89 9.71
CA PRO A 274 -2.44 8.20 10.77
C PRO A 274 -3.26 7.11 11.48
N SER A 275 -4.55 7.37 11.72
CA SER A 275 -5.44 6.37 12.31
C SER A 275 -5.71 5.18 11.38
N MET A 276 -5.68 5.40 10.06
CA MET A 276 -5.82 4.31 9.09
C MET A 276 -4.57 3.41 9.07
N VAL A 277 -3.37 4.00 9.17
CA VAL A 277 -2.12 3.24 9.30
C VAL A 277 -2.06 2.42 10.58
N GLU A 278 -2.60 2.94 11.68
CA GLU A 278 -2.79 2.17 12.92
C GLU A 278 -3.64 0.91 12.66
N LYS A 279 -4.74 1.04 11.90
CA LYS A 279 -5.63 -0.09 11.56
C LYS A 279 -4.99 -1.15 10.68
N VAL A 280 -4.17 -0.73 9.70
CA VAL A 280 -3.40 -1.68 8.88
C VAL A 280 -2.49 -2.53 9.76
N THR A 281 -1.76 -1.88 10.66
CA THR A 281 -0.75 -2.57 11.49
C THR A 281 -1.38 -3.39 12.61
N SER A 282 -2.49 -2.94 13.21
CA SER A 282 -3.24 -3.73 14.18
C SER A 282 -3.90 -4.97 13.55
N GLY A 283 -4.50 -4.80 12.37
CA GLY A 283 -5.13 -5.88 11.64
C GLY A 283 -4.15 -6.97 11.26
N ALA A 284 -2.99 -6.60 10.69
CA ALA A 284 -1.93 -7.55 10.37
C ALA A 284 -1.40 -8.28 11.61
N THR A 285 -1.09 -7.53 12.68
CA THR A 285 -0.48 -8.11 13.90
C THR A 285 -1.43 -9.07 14.61
N SER A 286 -2.71 -8.72 14.73
CA SER A 286 -3.71 -9.59 15.38
C SER A 286 -3.98 -10.87 14.60
N ALA A 287 -3.91 -10.81 13.26
CA ALA A 287 -4.10 -11.98 12.39
C ALA A 287 -2.97 -13.02 12.51
N LEU A 288 -1.76 -12.62 12.92
CA LEU A 288 -0.62 -13.54 13.05
C LEU A 288 -0.87 -14.72 13.99
N GLY A 289 -1.79 -14.58 14.96
CA GLY A 289 -2.15 -15.66 15.88
C GLY A 289 -3.03 -16.74 15.25
N LYS A 290 -3.70 -16.45 14.12
CA LYS A 290 -4.64 -17.37 13.49
C LYS A 290 -4.01 -18.28 12.44
N ILE A 291 -2.84 -17.89 11.93
CA ILE A 291 -2.07 -18.66 10.95
C ILE A 291 -1.74 -20.04 11.51
N SER A 292 -2.11 -21.08 10.76
CA SER A 292 -1.90 -22.48 11.09
C SER A 292 -1.18 -23.20 9.96
N MET A 293 0.16 -23.14 9.96
CA MET A 293 1.01 -23.85 8.99
C MET A 293 2.15 -24.62 9.64
N SER A 294 2.72 -25.58 8.89
CA SER A 294 3.87 -26.36 9.37
C SER A 294 5.08 -25.46 9.62
N GLY A 295 5.74 -25.64 10.77
CA GLY A 295 6.92 -24.86 11.16
C GLY A 295 6.62 -23.49 11.77
N TYR A 296 5.39 -22.99 11.72
CA TYR A 296 5.02 -21.73 12.36
C TYR A 296 4.55 -21.95 13.80
N THR A 297 5.24 -21.34 14.76
CA THR A 297 4.96 -21.43 16.20
C THR A 297 5.21 -20.07 16.87
N SER A 298 4.95 -19.98 18.18
CA SER A 298 5.25 -18.76 18.95
C SER A 298 6.75 -18.38 18.94
N ASP A 299 7.65 -19.31 18.63
CA ASP A 299 9.09 -19.05 18.51
C ASP A 299 9.45 -18.19 17.29
N ASN A 300 8.64 -18.26 16.22
CA ASN A 300 8.86 -17.46 15.00
C ASN A 300 7.90 -16.28 14.86
N LEU A 301 6.84 -16.24 15.66
CA LEU A 301 5.86 -15.16 15.69
C LEU A 301 6.52 -13.77 15.81
N SER A 302 7.53 -13.62 16.67
CA SER A 302 8.18 -12.32 16.87
C SER A 302 8.84 -11.80 15.59
N SER A 303 9.38 -12.69 14.75
CA SER A 303 9.96 -12.30 13.46
C SER A 303 8.89 -11.81 12.47
N MET A 304 7.67 -12.38 12.52
CA MET A 304 6.54 -11.91 11.71
C MET A 304 6.05 -10.54 12.17
N VAL A 305 6.06 -10.28 13.48
CA VAL A 305 5.76 -8.95 14.05
C VAL A 305 6.78 -7.90 13.57
N GLU A 306 8.07 -8.25 13.47
CA GLU A 306 9.10 -7.39 12.87
C GLU A 306 8.76 -7.05 11.40
N GLN A 307 8.29 -8.03 10.62
CA GLN A 307 7.89 -7.81 9.22
C GLN A 307 6.69 -6.87 9.09
N VAL A 308 5.68 -6.99 9.97
CA VAL A 308 4.50 -6.11 9.96
C VAL A 308 4.89 -4.64 10.10
N THR A 309 5.71 -4.31 11.11
CA THR A 309 6.08 -2.92 11.37
C THR A 309 7.11 -2.39 10.38
N SER A 310 8.00 -3.25 9.88
CA SER A 310 8.97 -2.89 8.85
C SER A 310 8.30 -2.57 7.52
N GLY A 311 7.39 -3.44 7.06
CA GLY A 311 6.64 -3.25 5.81
C GLY A 311 5.81 -1.97 5.84
N ALA A 312 5.03 -1.77 6.90
CA ALA A 312 4.22 -0.56 7.06
C ALA A 312 5.07 0.71 7.15
N THR A 313 6.14 0.72 7.96
CA THR A 313 6.98 1.92 8.14
C THR A 313 7.73 2.29 6.85
N GLY A 314 8.32 1.31 6.16
CA GLY A 314 9.04 1.55 4.90
C GLY A 314 8.14 2.06 3.78
N ALA A 315 6.87 1.65 3.79
CA ALA A 315 5.89 2.07 2.79
C ALA A 315 5.38 3.51 2.97
N LEU A 316 5.56 4.14 4.13
CA LEU A 316 5.05 5.48 4.43
C LEU A 316 5.47 6.52 3.37
N GLY A 317 6.72 6.47 2.92
CA GLY A 317 7.24 7.41 1.92
C GLY A 317 6.58 7.28 0.53
N ARG A 318 5.93 6.14 0.25
CA ARG A 318 5.28 5.88 -1.04
C ARG A 318 3.82 6.31 -1.08
N ILE A 319 3.25 6.75 0.04
CA ILE A 319 1.88 7.26 0.06
C ILE A 319 1.84 8.53 -0.79
N SER A 320 0.99 8.52 -1.82
CA SER A 320 0.73 9.67 -2.68
C SER A 320 -0.64 10.24 -2.36
N MET A 321 -0.67 11.37 -1.65
CA MET A 321 -1.90 12.06 -1.25
C MET A 321 -1.66 13.56 -1.18
N ASP A 322 -2.69 14.36 -1.48
CA ASP A 322 -2.64 15.80 -1.31
C ASP A 322 -2.33 16.17 0.15
N ASN A 323 -1.42 17.14 0.32
CA ASN A 323 -0.94 17.63 1.61
C ASN A 323 -0.19 16.61 2.49
N TYR A 324 0.11 15.41 2.00
CA TYR A 324 0.97 14.47 2.70
C TYR A 324 2.45 14.79 2.48
N THR A 325 3.16 15.14 3.55
CA THR A 325 4.58 15.55 3.48
C THR A 325 5.41 14.92 4.61
N ILE A 326 6.72 15.20 4.62
CA ILE A 326 7.63 14.68 5.65
C ILE A 326 7.23 15.10 7.08
N SER A 327 6.49 16.21 7.24
CA SER A 327 6.00 16.66 8.54
C SER A 327 5.00 15.68 9.18
N ASP A 328 4.40 14.81 8.38
CA ASP A 328 3.39 13.84 8.83
C ASP A 328 4.04 12.53 9.32
N LEU A 329 5.27 12.22 8.88
CA LEU A 329 5.99 11.00 9.26
C LEU A 329 6.06 10.75 10.78
N PRO A 330 6.31 11.76 11.66
CA PRO A 330 6.27 11.56 13.10
C PRO A 330 4.98 10.90 13.60
N GLY A 331 3.82 11.40 13.14
CA GLY A 331 2.52 10.85 13.51
C GLY A 331 2.27 9.48 12.89
N MET A 332 2.67 9.28 11.63
CA MET A 332 2.51 8.02 10.91
C MET A 332 3.33 6.89 11.53
N VAL A 333 4.61 7.12 11.81
CA VAL A 333 5.52 6.15 12.44
C VAL A 333 5.06 5.80 13.85
N SER A 334 4.56 6.79 14.60
CA SER A 334 3.95 6.54 15.91
C SER A 334 2.75 5.60 15.77
N ASN A 335 1.85 5.84 14.83
CA ASN A 335 0.67 5.01 14.63
C ASN A 335 0.98 3.59 14.11
N VAL A 336 2.01 3.41 13.28
CA VAL A 336 2.51 2.06 12.92
C VAL A 336 2.91 1.29 14.18
N THR A 337 3.70 1.93 15.03
CA THR A 337 4.21 1.32 16.27
C THR A 337 3.09 1.06 17.26
N ALA A 338 2.14 1.99 17.38
CA ALA A 338 1.00 1.91 18.28
C ALA A 338 0.03 0.78 17.91
N GLY A 339 -0.32 0.68 16.62
CA GLY A 339 -1.24 -0.33 16.11
C GLY A 339 -0.69 -1.74 16.33
N ALA A 340 0.58 -1.96 15.99
CA ALA A 340 1.24 -3.25 16.24
C ALA A 340 1.35 -3.56 17.75
N THR A 341 1.82 -2.61 18.58
CA THR A 341 1.98 -2.83 20.03
C THR A 341 0.65 -3.18 20.69
N SER A 342 -0.42 -2.42 20.40
CA SER A 342 -1.73 -2.64 21.01
C SER A 342 -2.36 -3.97 20.57
N ALA A 343 -2.11 -4.38 19.32
CA ALA A 343 -2.61 -5.64 18.78
C ALA A 343 -1.90 -6.89 19.32
N LEU A 344 -0.75 -6.76 19.99
CA LEU A 344 -0.09 -7.89 20.65
C LEU A 344 -1.00 -8.60 21.68
N GLY A 345 -1.91 -7.85 22.31
CA GLY A 345 -2.91 -8.40 23.23
C GLY A 345 -4.00 -9.25 22.56
N GLN A 346 -4.20 -9.09 21.25
CA GLN A 346 -5.25 -9.76 20.48
C GLN A 346 -4.78 -11.06 19.84
N ILE A 347 -3.47 -11.32 19.84
CA ILE A 347 -2.90 -12.56 19.31
C ILE A 347 -3.31 -13.72 20.24
N SER A 348 -3.88 -14.77 19.64
CA SER A 348 -4.25 -15.99 20.33
C SER A 348 -3.65 -17.19 19.59
N MET A 349 -2.63 -17.80 20.17
CA MET A 349 -2.04 -19.05 19.66
C MET A 349 -1.37 -19.86 20.78
N THR A 350 -1.12 -21.14 20.53
CA THR A 350 -0.43 -22.01 21.49
C THR A 350 1.00 -21.53 21.74
N GLY A 351 1.40 -21.44 23.01
CA GLY A 351 2.76 -21.04 23.39
C GLY A 351 2.99 -19.52 23.41
N TYR A 352 1.94 -18.71 23.22
CA TYR A 352 2.01 -17.25 23.36
C TYR A 352 1.29 -16.76 24.62
N SER A 353 1.96 -15.94 25.43
CA SER A 353 1.44 -15.37 26.68
C SER A 353 2.04 -13.98 26.97
N SER A 354 1.68 -13.38 28.12
CA SER A 354 2.25 -12.11 28.60
C SER A 354 3.77 -12.15 28.77
N ASP A 355 4.35 -13.34 29.01
CA ASP A 355 5.80 -13.51 29.19
C ASP A 355 6.58 -13.22 27.90
N ASN A 356 5.92 -13.34 26.74
CA ASN A 356 6.52 -13.06 25.44
C ASN A 356 6.55 -11.56 25.09
N LEU A 357 5.82 -10.70 25.82
CA LEU A 357 5.64 -9.28 25.44
C LEU A 357 6.95 -8.51 25.33
N SER A 358 7.95 -8.80 26.17
CA SER A 358 9.27 -8.14 26.07
C SER A 358 9.94 -8.39 24.72
N THR A 359 9.88 -9.63 24.22
CA THR A 359 10.42 -10.03 22.91
C THR A 359 9.57 -9.45 21.77
N MET A 360 8.26 -9.45 21.91
CA MET A 360 7.35 -8.95 20.89
C MET A 360 7.50 -7.44 20.69
N VAL A 361 7.50 -6.66 21.78
CA VAL A 361 7.68 -5.21 21.72
C VAL A 361 9.08 -4.84 21.22
N SER A 362 10.08 -5.67 21.53
CA SER A 362 11.41 -5.56 20.91
C SER A 362 11.33 -5.73 19.39
N ASN A 363 10.59 -6.70 18.85
CA ASN A 363 10.47 -6.89 17.41
C ASN A 363 9.57 -5.85 16.73
N VAL A 364 8.51 -5.37 17.39
CA VAL A 364 7.69 -4.23 16.93
C VAL A 364 8.60 -3.03 16.66
N THR A 365 9.42 -2.65 17.64
CA THR A 365 10.28 -1.47 17.57
C THR A 365 11.47 -1.68 16.64
N ALA A 366 12.04 -2.89 16.60
CA ALA A 366 13.07 -3.25 15.63
C ALA A 366 12.56 -3.08 14.19
N GLY A 367 11.40 -3.66 13.87
CA GLY A 367 10.80 -3.58 12.54
C GLY A 367 10.51 -2.15 12.12
N ALA A 368 9.94 -1.33 13.01
CA ALA A 368 9.70 0.08 12.74
C ALA A 368 11.00 0.84 12.42
N VAL A 369 12.07 0.63 13.20
CA VAL A 369 13.38 1.27 12.95
C VAL A 369 14.02 0.77 11.65
N ILE A 370 13.91 -0.52 11.33
CA ILE A 370 14.36 -1.06 10.04
C ILE A 370 13.64 -0.37 8.88
N GLY A 371 12.31 -0.25 8.99
CA GLY A 371 11.47 0.37 7.97
C GLY A 371 11.82 1.83 7.71
N LEU A 372 12.32 2.59 8.70
CA LEU A 372 12.81 3.97 8.48
C LEU A 372 13.89 4.02 7.38
N GLY A 373 14.79 3.04 7.34
CA GLY A 373 15.82 2.98 6.29
C GLY A 373 15.28 2.72 4.87
N ASN A 374 14.03 2.26 4.76
CA ASN A 374 13.38 1.94 3.49
C ASN A 374 12.43 3.05 3.01
N ILE A 375 12.20 4.10 3.80
CA ILE A 375 11.35 5.22 3.40
C ILE A 375 12.00 5.96 2.22
N GLN A 376 11.25 6.07 1.12
CA GLN A 376 11.61 6.84 -0.05
C GLN A 376 10.65 8.02 -0.17
N MET A 377 11.10 9.21 0.23
CA MET A 377 10.27 10.42 0.22
C MET A 377 11.14 11.66 -0.01
N THR A 378 10.66 12.61 -0.81
CA THR A 378 11.35 13.89 -1.02
C THR A 378 11.57 14.61 0.31
N GLY A 379 12.81 15.03 0.55
CA GLY A 379 13.21 15.69 1.79
C GLY A 379 13.55 14.76 2.95
N TYR A 380 13.28 13.45 2.85
CA TYR A 380 13.63 12.47 3.87
C TYR A 380 15.10 12.07 3.75
N SER A 381 15.83 12.08 4.88
CA SER A 381 17.28 11.88 4.91
C SER A 381 17.77 11.35 6.26
N SER A 382 19.09 11.17 6.38
CA SER A 382 19.76 10.77 7.63
C SER A 382 19.40 11.65 8.83
N ASP A 383 19.10 12.93 8.60
CA ASP A 383 18.85 13.91 9.66
C ASP A 383 17.52 13.65 10.39
N ASN A 384 16.58 12.95 9.74
CA ASN A 384 15.26 12.68 10.29
C ASN A 384 15.23 11.43 11.19
N VAL A 385 16.21 10.53 11.07
CA VAL A 385 16.14 9.19 11.67
C VAL A 385 16.10 9.25 13.19
N SER A 386 16.93 10.08 13.82
CA SER A 386 17.04 10.14 15.29
C SER A 386 15.73 10.61 15.96
N SER A 387 15.05 11.61 15.39
CA SER A 387 13.77 12.08 15.91
C SER A 387 12.66 11.04 15.71
N LEU A 388 12.64 10.35 14.57
CA LEU A 388 11.67 9.28 14.32
C LEU A 388 11.89 8.06 15.23
N ILE A 389 13.14 7.69 15.54
CA ILE A 389 13.44 6.65 16.55
C ILE A 389 12.89 7.04 17.93
N THR A 390 12.98 8.33 18.29
CA THR A 390 12.40 8.84 19.55
C THR A 390 10.87 8.70 19.57
N ASN A 391 10.21 8.96 18.43
CA ASN A 391 8.77 8.75 18.28
C ASN A 391 8.38 7.27 18.40
N ILE A 392 9.13 6.36 17.76
CA ILE A 392 8.93 4.90 17.88
C ILE A 392 9.01 4.48 19.35
N THR A 393 10.07 4.91 20.05
CA THR A 393 10.28 4.56 21.47
C THR A 393 9.13 5.05 22.35
N SER A 394 8.72 6.31 22.15
CA SER A 394 7.65 6.93 22.94
C SER A 394 6.31 6.27 22.66
N SER A 395 5.99 6.04 21.39
CA SER A 395 4.73 5.43 20.97
C SER A 395 4.61 3.98 21.43
N ALA A 396 5.67 3.16 21.30
CA ALA A 396 5.67 1.80 21.82
C ALA A 396 5.40 1.81 23.34
N THR A 397 6.06 2.71 24.07
CA THR A 397 5.89 2.84 25.53
C THR A 397 4.45 3.20 25.90
N SER A 398 3.86 4.20 25.24
CA SER A 398 2.49 4.62 25.53
C SER A 398 1.48 3.54 25.15
N SER A 399 1.66 2.84 24.04
CA SER A 399 0.69 1.86 23.54
C SER A 399 0.66 0.56 24.34
N LEU A 400 1.65 0.31 25.20
CA LEU A 400 1.58 -0.80 26.16
C LEU A 400 0.36 -0.69 27.09
N SER A 401 -0.15 0.52 27.36
CA SER A 401 -1.36 0.69 28.17
C SER A 401 -2.63 0.16 27.49
N ASN A 402 -2.60 -0.02 26.18
CA ASN A 402 -3.74 -0.48 25.38
C ASN A 402 -3.79 -2.00 25.23
N ILE A 403 -2.75 -2.71 25.68
CA ILE A 403 -2.71 -4.18 25.62
C ILE A 403 -3.66 -4.74 26.66
N VAL A 404 -4.63 -5.54 26.18
CA VAL A 404 -5.53 -6.33 27.03
C VAL A 404 -5.19 -7.80 26.84
N MET A 405 -4.60 -8.43 27.86
CA MET A 405 -4.18 -9.83 27.84
C MET A 405 -4.16 -10.42 29.25
N ALA A 406 -4.53 -11.69 29.39
CA ALA A 406 -4.41 -12.41 30.66
C ALA A 406 -2.95 -12.45 31.14
N GLY A 407 -2.72 -12.10 32.41
CA GLY A 407 -1.38 -12.10 33.01
C GLY A 407 -0.59 -10.80 32.83
N PHE A 408 -1.08 -9.85 32.01
CA PHE A 408 -0.45 -8.54 31.83
C PHE A 408 -1.20 -7.45 32.61
N ASN A 409 -0.46 -6.55 33.28
CA ASN A 409 -1.01 -5.39 33.97
C ASN A 409 -0.48 -4.10 33.31
N SER A 410 -1.36 -3.42 32.57
CA SER A 410 -1.07 -2.17 31.86
C SER A 410 -0.70 -1.01 32.78
N ASP A 411 -1.15 -1.03 34.04
CA ASP A 411 -0.87 0.03 35.03
C ASP A 411 0.49 -0.17 35.72
N ASN A 412 1.08 -1.37 35.60
CA ASN A 412 2.35 -1.72 36.24
C ASN A 412 3.27 -2.50 35.28
N ILE A 413 3.64 -1.86 34.18
CA ILE A 413 4.52 -2.42 33.16
C ILE A 413 5.92 -2.68 33.73
N SER A 414 6.38 -3.92 33.62
CA SER A 414 7.71 -4.35 34.10
C SER A 414 8.86 -3.65 33.40
N SER A 415 10.02 -3.59 34.07
CA SER A 415 11.25 -3.07 33.47
C SER A 415 11.73 -3.93 32.31
N GLU A 416 11.46 -5.24 32.31
CA GLU A 416 11.82 -6.15 31.21
C GLU A 416 11.12 -5.77 29.91
N ILE A 417 9.82 -5.46 29.94
CA ILE A 417 9.08 -5.03 28.75
C ILE A 417 9.58 -3.68 28.25
N LYS A 418 9.83 -2.73 29.16
CA LYS A 418 10.42 -1.42 28.82
C LYS A 418 11.82 -1.56 28.21
N ASN A 419 12.65 -2.45 28.75
CA ASN A 419 13.97 -2.76 28.20
C ASN A 419 13.86 -3.47 26.84
N GLY A 420 12.79 -4.22 26.60
CA GLY A 420 12.45 -4.79 25.30
C GLY A 420 12.37 -3.73 24.20
N ILE A 421 11.73 -2.58 24.47
CA ILE A 421 11.69 -1.43 23.56
C ILE A 421 13.11 -0.97 23.19
N THR A 422 13.97 -0.72 24.20
CA THR A 422 15.36 -0.28 23.95
C THR A 422 16.15 -1.34 23.18
N THR A 423 15.97 -2.62 23.52
CA THR A 423 16.61 -3.74 22.82
C THR A 423 16.20 -3.78 21.36
N GLY A 424 14.91 -3.59 21.08
CA GLY A 424 14.36 -3.55 19.74
C GLY A 424 14.87 -2.37 18.92
N VAL A 425 14.87 -1.16 19.49
CA VAL A 425 15.43 0.03 18.85
C VAL A 425 16.90 -0.18 18.48
N ASN A 426 17.71 -0.75 19.38
CA ASN A 426 19.11 -1.04 19.11
C ASN A 426 19.28 -2.10 18.00
N ALA A 427 18.50 -3.18 18.04
CA ALA A 427 18.52 -4.23 17.04
C ALA A 427 18.10 -3.71 15.65
N GLY A 428 17.03 -2.91 15.60
CA GLY A 428 16.57 -2.26 14.39
C GLY A 428 17.59 -1.26 13.84
N THR A 429 18.23 -0.46 14.70
CA THR A 429 19.31 0.45 14.31
C THR A 429 20.48 -0.30 13.69
N LEU A 430 20.81 -1.50 14.18
CA LEU A 430 21.85 -2.33 13.60
C LEU A 430 21.46 -2.84 12.19
N LYS A 431 20.21 -3.27 12.00
CA LYS A 431 19.68 -3.79 10.72
C LYS A 431 19.27 -2.72 9.69
N GLN A 432 19.08 -1.47 10.12
CA GLN A 432 18.70 -0.37 9.23
C GLN A 432 19.77 -0.13 8.14
N PRO A 433 19.46 -0.04 6.84
CA PRO A 433 20.43 0.37 5.83
C PRO A 433 21.05 1.76 6.09
N PRO A 434 22.33 2.00 5.72
CA PRO A 434 22.89 3.35 5.69
C PRO A 434 22.02 4.32 4.89
N MET A 435 21.68 5.46 5.48
CA MET A 435 20.97 6.54 4.81
C MET A 435 21.94 7.65 4.46
N LEU A 436 21.93 8.05 3.18
CA LEU A 436 22.88 8.98 2.61
C LEU A 436 22.17 10.26 2.16
N LYS A 437 22.84 11.41 2.30
CA LYS A 437 22.34 12.72 1.88
C LYS A 437 23.45 13.50 1.20
N GLU A 438 23.16 14.08 0.04
CA GLU A 438 24.09 14.99 -0.63
C GLU A 438 24.20 16.30 0.18
N ILE A 439 25.43 16.72 0.46
CA ILE A 439 25.74 17.96 1.19
C ILE A 439 26.32 19.01 0.25
N THR A 440 27.26 18.60 -0.60
CA THR A 440 27.87 19.47 -1.61
C THR A 440 27.97 18.70 -2.91
N ALA A 441 27.11 19.08 -3.85
CA ALA A 441 27.13 18.58 -5.22
C ALA A 441 28.38 19.06 -5.96
N VAL A 442 28.75 18.34 -7.01
CA VAL A 442 29.76 18.83 -7.97
C VAL A 442 29.18 20.05 -8.71
N PRO A 443 29.89 21.20 -8.78
CA PRO A 443 29.45 22.33 -9.57
C PRO A 443 29.28 21.95 -11.05
N THR A 444 28.28 22.52 -11.73
CA THR A 444 28.02 22.23 -13.14
C THR A 444 27.72 23.51 -13.93
N PRO A 445 28.43 23.77 -15.05
CA PRO A 445 29.62 23.05 -15.52
C PRO A 445 30.83 23.27 -14.59
N THR A 446 31.79 22.35 -14.58
CA THR A 446 33.06 22.48 -13.86
C THR A 446 34.26 22.34 -14.81
N THR A 447 35.30 23.14 -14.60
CA THR A 447 36.61 22.98 -15.27
C THR A 447 37.57 22.09 -14.49
N ASP A 448 37.25 21.76 -13.24
CA ASP A 448 37.99 20.80 -12.41
C ASP A 448 37.63 19.38 -12.85
N ASN A 449 38.65 18.65 -13.33
CA ASN A 449 38.50 17.27 -13.77
C ASN A 449 38.68 16.24 -12.63
N THR A 450 38.95 16.68 -11.41
CA THR A 450 38.96 15.87 -10.18
C THR A 450 38.02 16.47 -9.12
N PRO A 451 36.74 16.69 -9.44
CA PRO A 451 35.88 17.49 -8.59
C PRO A 451 35.64 16.83 -7.23
N SER A 452 35.54 17.67 -6.19
CA SER A 452 35.16 17.26 -4.85
C SER A 452 33.64 17.08 -4.73
N TYR A 453 33.22 16.04 -4.00
CA TYR A 453 31.84 15.76 -3.66
C TYR A 453 31.71 15.47 -2.16
N THR A 454 30.69 15.99 -1.50
CA THR A 454 30.46 15.71 -0.07
C THR A 454 29.04 15.19 0.17
N PHE A 455 28.94 14.12 0.95
CA PHE A 455 27.68 13.53 1.40
C PHE A 455 27.74 13.22 2.90
N SER A 456 26.59 13.14 3.57
CA SER A 456 26.50 12.62 4.93
C SER A 456 25.95 11.19 4.95
N SER A 457 26.36 10.42 5.95
CA SER A 457 25.79 9.11 6.26
C SER A 457 25.39 9.02 7.73
N ASN A 458 24.30 8.34 8.06
CA ASN A 458 23.97 7.99 9.45
C ASN A 458 24.77 6.79 9.99
N LYS A 459 25.57 6.12 9.15
CA LYS A 459 26.35 4.93 9.52
C LYS A 459 27.73 4.96 8.88
N ALA A 460 28.72 4.48 9.61
CA ALA A 460 30.04 4.20 9.04
C ALA A 460 29.96 2.95 8.15
N GLY A 461 30.84 2.87 7.14
CA GLY A 461 30.86 1.74 6.22
C GLY A 461 31.93 1.81 5.14
N THR A 462 31.96 0.82 4.26
CA THR A 462 32.80 0.77 3.07
C THR A 462 32.08 1.43 1.90
N ILE A 463 32.77 2.31 1.18
CA ILE A 463 32.27 2.97 -0.03
C ILE A 463 32.60 2.13 -1.26
N ALA A 464 31.61 1.97 -2.14
CA ALA A 464 31.77 1.48 -3.50
C ALA A 464 31.16 2.50 -4.47
N TYR A 465 31.77 2.64 -5.65
CA TYR A 465 31.32 3.55 -6.70
C TYR A 465 30.66 2.76 -7.83
N GLY A 466 29.64 3.35 -8.45
CA GLY A 466 28.96 2.84 -9.64
C GLY A 466 28.81 3.92 -10.71
N GLY A 467 28.53 3.49 -11.94
CA GLY A 467 28.44 4.37 -13.12
C GLY A 467 29.81 4.81 -13.60
N SER A 468 29.89 6.06 -14.06
CA SER A 468 31.09 6.63 -14.69
C SER A 468 32.07 7.31 -13.69
N CYS A 469 31.78 7.29 -12.39
CA CYS A 469 32.61 7.91 -11.36
C CYS A 469 33.41 6.88 -10.55
N SER A 470 34.59 7.27 -10.07
CA SER A 470 35.40 6.49 -9.13
C SER A 470 36.21 7.42 -8.23
N SER A 471 36.69 6.93 -7.07
CA SER A 471 37.59 7.65 -6.17
C SER A 471 38.47 6.64 -5.41
N SER A 472 39.57 7.13 -4.84
CA SER A 472 40.41 6.35 -3.92
C SER A 472 39.83 6.25 -2.51
N THR A 473 38.87 7.10 -2.14
CA THR A 473 38.21 7.05 -0.82
C THR A 473 37.28 5.84 -0.74
N THR A 474 37.57 4.92 0.18
CA THR A 474 36.82 3.64 0.31
C THR A 474 36.11 3.48 1.65
N THR A 475 36.16 4.48 2.52
CA THR A 475 35.58 4.43 3.87
C THR A 475 34.69 5.63 4.11
N ALA A 476 33.48 5.38 4.60
CA ALA A 476 32.57 6.38 5.12
C ALA A 476 32.54 6.33 6.65
N ILE A 477 32.48 7.49 7.28
CA ILE A 477 32.15 7.67 8.70
C ILE A 477 30.67 8.05 8.84
N SER A 478 30.11 7.84 10.04
CA SER A 478 28.85 8.49 10.42
C SER A 478 29.07 10.00 10.52
N GLY A 479 28.29 10.78 9.79
CA GLY A 479 28.48 12.21 9.61
C GLY A 479 28.92 12.56 8.18
N SER A 480 29.67 13.65 8.04
CA SER A 480 30.10 14.19 6.73
C SER A 480 31.27 13.41 6.14
N ASN A 481 31.19 13.14 4.84
CA ASN A 481 32.18 12.40 4.05
C ASN A 481 32.49 13.18 2.78
N THR A 482 33.74 13.61 2.62
CA THR A 482 34.22 14.27 1.39
C THR A 482 35.02 13.28 0.57
N VAL A 483 34.68 13.16 -0.71
CA VAL A 483 35.36 12.32 -1.69
C VAL A 483 35.87 13.20 -2.83
N GLU A 484 37.09 12.95 -3.28
CA GLU A 484 37.66 13.57 -4.47
C GLU A 484 37.53 12.56 -5.61
N LEU A 485 36.79 12.91 -6.65
CA LEU A 485 36.61 12.01 -7.79
C LEU A 485 37.93 11.90 -8.56
N ASN A 486 38.25 10.69 -9.02
CA ASN A 486 39.37 10.45 -9.92
C ASN A 486 39.18 11.24 -11.22
N SER A 487 40.28 11.47 -11.95
CA SER A 487 40.26 12.27 -13.18
C SER A 487 39.15 11.84 -14.16
N LEU A 488 38.27 12.77 -14.48
CA LEU A 488 37.13 12.64 -15.38
C LEU A 488 37.45 13.32 -16.72
N SER A 489 36.93 12.77 -17.82
CA SER A 489 37.04 13.40 -19.15
C SER A 489 35.95 14.44 -19.34
N ASN A 490 36.11 15.33 -20.33
CA ASN A 490 35.04 16.26 -20.68
C ASN A 490 33.78 15.49 -21.11
N GLY A 491 32.64 15.84 -20.54
CA GLY A 491 31.40 15.10 -20.74
C GLY A 491 30.36 15.33 -19.64
N SER A 492 29.19 14.73 -19.84
CA SER A 492 28.08 14.77 -18.87
C SER A 492 28.03 13.49 -18.06
N TYR A 493 27.88 13.64 -16.74
CA TYR A 493 27.87 12.57 -15.76
C TYR A 493 26.51 12.56 -15.07
N SER A 494 25.72 11.52 -15.36
CA SER A 494 24.34 11.38 -14.84
C SER A 494 24.05 10.00 -14.27
N ASP A 495 25.06 9.12 -14.22
CA ASP A 495 24.98 7.72 -13.79
C ASP A 495 25.82 7.43 -12.53
N CYS A 496 26.49 8.45 -11.96
CA CYS A 496 27.37 8.28 -10.81
C CYS A 496 26.62 7.94 -9.52
N ILE A 497 27.01 6.85 -8.88
CA ILE A 497 26.41 6.32 -7.66
C ILE A 497 27.48 6.08 -6.60
N ILE A 498 27.19 6.46 -5.36
CA ILE A 498 27.95 6.06 -4.17
C ILE A 498 27.10 5.08 -3.38
N LYS A 499 27.66 3.90 -3.10
CA LYS A 499 27.08 2.87 -2.24
C LYS A 499 27.90 2.75 -0.96
N VAL A 500 27.26 2.76 0.20
CA VAL A 500 27.89 2.55 1.51
C VAL A 500 27.37 1.23 2.09
N THR A 501 28.28 0.35 2.49
CA THR A 501 27.97 -0.93 3.17
C THR A 501 28.45 -0.86 4.60
N ASP A 502 27.55 -0.99 5.58
CA ASP A 502 27.93 -0.97 6.99
C ASP A 502 28.61 -2.29 7.43
N SER A 503 29.09 -2.32 8.68
CA SER A 503 29.74 -3.51 9.25
C SER A 503 28.83 -4.74 9.39
N ALA A 504 27.50 -4.55 9.35
CA ALA A 504 26.52 -5.63 9.39
C ALA A 504 26.12 -6.11 7.97
N GLY A 505 26.70 -5.52 6.93
CA GLY A 505 26.44 -5.86 5.53
C GLY A 505 25.22 -5.17 4.93
N ASN A 506 24.58 -4.24 5.65
CA ASN A 506 23.46 -3.48 5.11
C ASN A 506 23.97 -2.40 4.16
N THR A 507 23.25 -2.17 3.06
CA THR A 507 23.73 -1.27 2.00
C THR A 507 22.78 -0.13 1.72
N GLY A 508 23.31 1.10 1.73
CA GLY A 508 22.64 2.31 1.29
C GLY A 508 23.29 2.88 0.05
N GLN A 509 22.57 3.66 -0.75
CA GLN A 509 23.14 4.31 -1.93
C GLN A 509 22.56 5.70 -2.16
N ILE A 510 23.35 6.55 -2.82
CA ILE A 510 22.95 7.87 -3.29
C ILE A 510 23.45 8.05 -4.73
N LYS A 511 22.58 8.60 -5.56
CA LYS A 511 22.93 9.06 -6.89
C LYS A 511 23.38 10.51 -6.79
N LEU A 512 24.53 10.82 -7.38
CA LEU A 512 25.03 12.20 -7.42
C LEU A 512 24.11 13.06 -8.30
N THR A 513 23.94 14.33 -7.92
CA THR A 513 23.36 15.33 -8.82
C THR A 513 24.18 15.39 -10.12
N SER A 514 23.50 15.31 -11.28
CA SER A 514 24.17 15.29 -12.58
C SER A 514 25.02 16.53 -12.81
N PHE A 515 26.21 16.37 -13.38
CA PHE A 515 27.14 17.46 -13.65
C PHE A 515 27.85 17.29 -14.99
N THR A 516 28.44 18.38 -15.50
CA THR A 516 29.25 18.38 -16.73
C THR A 516 30.66 18.83 -16.42
N VAL A 517 31.64 18.06 -16.88
CA VAL A 517 33.06 18.45 -16.88
C VAL A 517 33.37 19.07 -18.24
N ASP A 518 33.86 20.29 -18.22
CA ASP A 518 34.39 21.01 -19.37
C ASP A 518 35.73 21.63 -18.96
N ALA A 519 36.72 20.78 -18.74
CA ALA A 519 38.08 21.23 -18.61
C ALA A 519 38.50 21.73 -19.99
N SER A 520 38.42 23.04 -20.22
CA SER A 520 39.16 23.64 -21.32
C SER A 520 40.60 23.20 -21.11
N SER A 521 41.11 22.33 -22.00
CA SER A 521 42.52 21.99 -21.98
C SER A 521 43.23 23.32 -22.08
N GLY A 522 43.88 23.74 -20.99
CA GLY A 522 44.64 24.99 -20.97
C GLY A 522 45.43 25.02 -22.27
N ASP A 523 45.17 26.03 -23.08
CA ASP A 523 45.92 26.27 -24.30
C ASP A 523 47.38 26.35 -23.85
N SER A 524 48.11 25.27 -24.06
CA SER A 524 49.56 25.30 -23.99
C SER A 524 50.00 26.05 -25.22
N ASP A 525 49.79 27.36 -25.22
CA ASP A 525 50.37 28.27 -26.19
C ASP A 525 51.87 28.37 -25.86
N SER A 526 52.59 27.34 -26.27
CA SER A 526 54.02 27.43 -26.52
C SER A 526 54.19 28.11 -27.88
N GLY A 527 54.05 29.44 -27.90
CA GLY A 527 53.91 30.17 -29.15
C GLY A 527 54.34 31.65 -29.14
N SER A 528 55.54 31.93 -28.61
CA SER A 528 56.37 33.10 -29.00
C SER A 528 55.89 34.51 -28.63
N SER A 529 56.88 35.31 -28.24
CA SER A 529 56.84 36.73 -27.92
C SER A 529 56.25 37.66 -29.00
N ASP A 530 55.70 38.76 -28.49
CA ASP A 530 55.42 40.06 -29.13
C ASP A 530 54.16 40.20 -30.00
N GLU A 531 53.04 40.57 -29.37
CA GLU A 531 52.28 41.78 -29.75
C GLU A 531 51.25 42.14 -28.67
N ALA A 532 51.20 43.41 -28.27
CA ALA A 532 50.22 43.92 -27.32
C ALA A 532 48.82 44.02 -27.97
N PRO A 533 47.73 43.54 -27.33
CA PRO A 533 46.40 43.76 -27.86
C PRO A 533 45.95 45.20 -27.61
N ASN A 534 45.89 45.98 -28.69
CA ASN A 534 45.04 47.16 -28.77
C ASN A 534 43.57 46.69 -28.72
N HIS A 535 42.75 47.40 -27.94
CA HIS A 535 41.31 47.22 -27.70
C HIS A 535 40.91 46.22 -26.58
N ILE A 536 40.79 46.75 -25.36
CA ILE A 536 39.93 46.17 -24.32
C ILE A 536 38.54 46.79 -24.49
N VAL A 537 37.53 45.96 -24.77
CA VAL A 537 36.12 46.36 -24.73
C VAL A 537 35.56 45.92 -23.38
N PHE A 538 35.25 46.86 -22.49
CA PHE A 538 34.44 46.59 -21.30
C PHE A 538 32.97 46.79 -21.65
N SER A 539 32.18 45.70 -21.69
CA SER A 539 30.73 45.78 -21.70
C SER A 539 30.21 45.75 -20.26
N LYS A 540 29.56 46.85 -19.84
CA LYS A 540 28.81 46.92 -18.59
C LYS A 540 27.34 47.11 -18.93
N SER A 541 26.51 46.10 -18.69
CA SER A 541 25.05 46.26 -18.73
C SER A 541 24.58 46.97 -17.46
N ILE A 542 23.93 48.12 -17.60
CA ILE A 542 23.17 48.76 -16.52
C ILE A 542 21.70 48.59 -16.87
N MET A 543 20.95 47.86 -16.03
CA MET A 543 19.49 47.78 -16.12
C MET A 543 18.89 48.98 -15.38
N ASP A 544 18.12 49.80 -16.10
CA ASP A 544 17.25 50.83 -15.52
C ASP A 544 15.97 50.17 -14.99
N PRO A 545 15.68 50.23 -13.67
CA PRO A 545 14.55 49.52 -13.07
C PRO A 545 13.16 50.07 -13.44
N ASP A 546 13.05 51.22 -14.12
CA ASP A 546 11.76 51.85 -14.43
C ASP A 546 11.34 51.78 -15.92
N ALA A 547 12.06 51.03 -16.77
CA ALA A 547 11.75 50.94 -18.21
C ALA A 547 10.52 50.05 -18.51
N THR A 548 9.51 50.59 -19.23
CA THR A 548 8.22 49.90 -19.51
C THR A 548 8.03 49.45 -20.97
N GLN A 549 8.94 49.74 -21.90
CA GLN A 549 8.95 49.17 -23.27
C GLN A 549 10.37 48.87 -23.77
N SER A 550 10.52 47.88 -24.66
CA SER A 550 11.84 47.32 -25.05
C SER A 550 12.72 48.24 -25.91
N LYS A 551 12.24 49.41 -26.33
CA LYS A 551 13.00 50.34 -27.20
C LYS A 551 13.78 51.40 -26.42
N ASP A 552 13.66 51.45 -25.10
CA ASP A 552 14.36 52.42 -24.25
C ASP A 552 15.74 51.91 -23.78
N TYR A 553 16.15 50.71 -24.20
CA TYR A 553 17.38 50.04 -23.72
C TYR A 553 18.66 50.31 -24.53
N GLU A 554 18.64 51.20 -25.52
CA GLU A 554 19.86 51.54 -26.26
C GLU A 554 20.22 53.03 -26.15
N GLU A 555 21.01 53.36 -25.14
CA GLU A 555 21.91 54.50 -25.22
C GLU A 555 23.31 54.00 -25.62
N SER A 556 23.74 54.36 -26.82
CA SER A 556 25.04 54.00 -27.38
C SER A 556 26.17 54.67 -26.59
N ALA A 557 27.14 53.87 -26.12
CA ALA A 557 28.31 54.31 -25.34
C ALA A 557 29.36 55.12 -26.14
N ASN A 558 28.94 55.96 -27.08
CA ASN A 558 29.83 56.79 -27.90
C ASN A 558 30.04 58.22 -27.38
N ASP A 559 29.41 58.63 -26.27
CA ASP A 559 29.42 60.06 -25.85
C ASP A 559 30.18 60.37 -24.54
N VAL A 560 30.97 59.44 -23.98
CA VAL A 560 31.64 59.65 -22.66
C VAL A 560 33.17 59.62 -22.71
N ILE A 561 33.81 59.90 -23.85
CA ILE A 561 35.26 60.16 -23.88
C ILE A 561 35.55 61.54 -24.49
N ARG A 562 35.35 62.58 -23.68
CA ARG A 562 36.14 63.82 -23.79
C ARG A 562 37.39 63.65 -22.94
N THR A 563 38.50 63.32 -23.57
CA THR A 563 39.83 63.35 -22.95
C THR A 563 40.19 64.79 -22.58
N SER A 564 40.30 65.09 -21.29
CA SER A 564 41.06 66.25 -20.81
C SER A 564 42.55 65.92 -20.92
N GLY A 565 43.21 66.43 -21.96
CA GLY A 565 44.67 66.52 -22.02
C GLY A 565 45.13 67.90 -21.59
N GLY A 566 46.24 67.96 -20.85
CA GLY A 566 47.03 69.18 -20.66
C GLY A 566 47.59 69.35 -19.25
N ASP A 567 48.86 68.95 -19.10
CA ASP A 567 49.86 69.18 -18.04
C ASP A 567 49.68 68.56 -16.65
#